data_AF-A0A2V6R8A5-F1
#
_entry.id   AF-A0A2V6R8A5-F1
#
_cell.length_a   1.000
_cell.length_b   1.000
_cell.length_c   1.000
_cell.angle_alpha   90.00
_cell.angle_beta   90.00
_cell.angle_gamma   90.00
#
_symmetry.space_group_name_H-M   'P 1'
#
loop_
_entity.id
_entity.type
_entity.pdbx_description
1 polymer ?
#
loop_
_entity_poly.entity_id
_entity_poly.type
_entity_poly.pdbx_seq_one_letter_code
_entity_poly.pdbx_strand_id
1 'polypeptide(L)' 'MVRIRQFEERIMPLLKEGKIRGTAHPSVGQEAVAAGVCGVLEPRDYIVSNHRGHGHCIAKGMKTPEMMAELFA' A
#
# COMPACT_ATOMS: atom_id res chain seq x y z
N MET A 1 -1.64 -10.35 1.22
CA MET A 1 -1.94 -10.16 -0.21
C MET A 1 -3.33 -9.58 -0.45
N VAL A 2 -4.44 -10.26 -0.10
CA VAL A 2 -5.82 -9.78 -0.37
C VAL A 2 -6.09 -8.35 0.12
N ARG A 3 -5.65 -8.01 1.35
CA ARG A 3 -5.79 -6.65 1.89
C ARG A 3 -5.09 -5.57 1.05
N ILE A 4 -3.90 -5.88 0.51
CA ILE A 4 -3.15 -4.96 -0.36
C ILE A 4 -3.93 -4.76 -1.66
N ARG A 5 -4.37 -5.86 -2.28
CA ARG A 5 -5.20 -5.81 -3.50
C ARG A 5 -6.43 -4.94 -3.31
N GLN A 6 -7.21 -5.19 -2.26
CA GLN A 6 -8.44 -4.46 -1.98
C GLN A 6 -8.19 -2.97 -1.72
N PHE A 7 -7.11 -2.64 -1.01
CA PHE A 7 -6.71 -1.25 -0.78
C PHE A 7 -6.41 -0.55 -2.11
N GLU A 8 -5.56 -1.15 -2.94
CA GLU A 8 -5.15 -0.55 -4.21
C GLU A 8 -6.31 -0.45 -5.22
N GLU A 9 -7.14 -1.48 -5.33
CA GLU A 9 -8.35 -1.45 -6.16
C GLU A 9 -9.36 -0.41 -5.66
N ARG A 10 -9.39 -0.10 -4.36
CA ARG A 10 -10.27 0.92 -3.79
C ARG A 10 -9.81 2.35 -4.10
N ILE A 11 -8.51 2.62 -4.07
CA ILE A 11 -7.98 3.97 -4.29
C ILE A 11 -7.98 4.37 -5.78
N MET A 12 -7.87 3.40 -6.70
CA MET A 12 -7.78 3.69 -8.13
C MET A 12 -9.00 4.43 -8.71
N PRO A 13 -10.26 4.05 -8.41
CA PRO A 13 -11.42 4.84 -8.78
C PRO A 13 -11.45 6.23 -8.13
N LEU A 14 -11.07 6.33 -6.85
CA LEU A 14 -11.07 7.60 -6.12
C LEU A 14 -10.07 8.60 -6.70
N LEU A 15 -8.92 8.12 -7.17
CA LEU A 15 -7.95 8.93 -7.92
C LEU A 15 -8.52 9.39 -9.26
N LYS A 16 -9.18 8.49 -10.03
CA LYS A 16 -9.83 8.84 -11.29
C LYS A 16 -10.96 9.86 -11.13
N GLU A 17 -11.68 9.79 -10.02
CA GLU A 17 -12.73 10.74 -9.64
C GLU A 17 -12.19 12.06 -9.09
N GLY A 18 -10.87 12.20 -8.91
CA GLY A 18 -10.24 13.39 -8.34
C GLY A 18 -10.49 13.59 -6.84
N LYS A 19 -10.98 12.56 -6.14
CA LYS A 19 -11.21 12.58 -4.68
C LYS A 19 -9.91 12.46 -3.88
N ILE A 20 -8.93 11.77 -4.45
CA ILE A 20 -7.54 11.70 -3.98
C ILE A 20 -6.72 12.61 -4.89
N ARG A 21 -5.87 13.46 -4.31
CA ARG A 21 -5.02 14.39 -5.05
C ARG A 21 -3.67 13.76 -5.37
N GLY A 22 -3.01 14.23 -6.42
CA GLY A 22 -1.67 13.79 -6.79
C GLY A 22 -1.67 12.52 -7.64
N THR A 23 -0.74 11.60 -7.35
CA THR A 23 -0.52 10.38 -8.14
C THR A 23 -0.41 9.17 -7.22
N ALA A 24 -1.02 8.06 -7.61
CA ALA A 24 -0.85 6.77 -6.95
C ALA A 24 -0.22 5.77 -7.92
N HIS A 25 0.69 4.93 -7.41
CA HIS A 25 1.33 3.89 -8.18
C HIS A 25 1.01 2.53 -7.55
N PRO A 26 -0.09 1.88 -7.95
CA PRO A 26 -0.47 0.59 -7.38
C PRO A 26 0.55 -0.49 -7.75
N SER A 27 0.71 -1.45 -6.85
CA SER A 27 1.49 -2.68 -7.00
C SER A 27 0.60 -3.89 -7.33
N VAL A 28 -0.59 -3.66 -7.90
CA VAL A 28 -1.55 -4.71 -8.29
C VAL A 28 -0.86 -5.76 -9.16
N GLY A 29 -0.93 -7.02 -8.74
CA GLY A 29 -0.24 -8.16 -9.36
C GLY A 29 1.15 -8.46 -8.79
N GLN A 30 1.67 -7.61 -7.90
CA GLN A 30 2.97 -7.75 -7.23
C GLN A 30 2.83 -7.89 -5.71
N GLU A 31 1.64 -8.24 -5.19
CA GLU A 31 1.37 -8.29 -3.75
C GLU A 31 2.23 -9.32 -3.03
N ALA A 32 2.67 -10.36 -3.75
CA ALA A 32 3.54 -11.40 -3.22
C ALA A 32 4.92 -10.84 -2.81
N VAL A 33 5.39 -9.76 -3.44
CA VAL A 33 6.69 -9.14 -3.10
C VAL A 33 6.63 -8.58 -1.69
N ALA A 34 5.69 -7.67 -1.43
CA ALA A 34 5.53 -7.05 -0.12
C ALA A 34 5.12 -8.08 0.96
N ALA A 35 4.19 -8.98 0.64
CA ALA A 35 3.72 -9.99 1.58
C ALA A 35 4.80 -11.02 1.92
N GLY A 36 5.58 -11.47 0.93
CA GLY A 36 6.66 -12.44 1.11
C GLY A 36 7.81 -11.86 1.92
N VAL A 37 8.33 -10.69 1.50
CA VAL A 37 9.44 -10.03 2.22
C VAL A 37 9.02 -9.66 3.64
N CYS A 38 7.91 -8.95 3.83
CA CYS A 38 7.53 -8.52 5.18
C CYS A 38 7.08 -9.68 6.09
N GLY A 39 6.67 -10.82 5.51
CA GLY A 39 6.25 -12.00 6.28
C GLY A 39 7.40 -12.73 6.97
N VAL A 40 8.65 -12.47 6.59
CA VAL A 40 9.85 -13.09 7.18
C VAL A 40 10.72 -12.10 7.96
N LEU A 41 10.33 -10.83 8.02
CA LEU A 41 11.05 -9.80 8.78
C LEU A 41 10.62 -9.80 10.25
N GLU A 42 11.54 -9.40 11.11
CA GLU A 42 11.23 -9.07 12.50
C GLU A 42 10.60 -7.66 12.60
N PRO A 43 9.87 -7.37 13.70
CA PRO A 43 9.30 -6.03 13.91
C PRO A 43 10.33 -4.90 13.91
N ARG A 44 11.57 -5.18 14.35
CA ARG A 44 12.68 -4.21 14.40
C ARG A 44 13.36 -3.95 13.07
N ASP A 45 13.12 -4.78 12.06
CA ASP A 45 13.79 -4.64 10.78
C ASP A 45 13.24 -3.45 10.00
N TYR A 46 14.13 -2.68 9.41
CA TYR A 46 13.77 -1.56 8.54
C TYR A 46 13.53 -2.04 7.10
N ILE A 47 12.62 -1.35 6.42
CA ILE A 47 12.41 -1.50 4.98
C ILE A 47 12.43 -0.13 4.31
N VAL A 48 12.85 -0.12 3.06
CA VAL A 48 12.71 1.03 2.16
C VAL A 48 11.99 0.53 0.91
N SER A 49 11.09 1.36 0.38
CA SER A 49 10.38 1.11 -0.87
C SER A 49 10.56 2.30 -1.80
N ASN A 50 10.19 2.12 -3.07
CA ASN A 50 10.06 3.20 -4.05
C ASN A 50 8.62 3.80 -4.03
N HIS A 51 8.25 4.50 -5.08
CA HIS A 51 6.93 5.13 -5.29
C HIS A 51 5.74 4.15 -5.33
N ARG A 52 5.98 2.84 -5.37
CA ARG A 52 4.99 1.75 -5.34
C ARG A 52 4.83 1.13 -3.93
N GLY A 53 4.92 1.97 -2.90
CA GLY A 53 5.12 1.56 -1.51
C GLY A 53 3.90 1.06 -0.73
N HIS A 54 2.67 1.21 -1.24
CA HIS A 54 1.45 0.90 -0.48
C HIS A 54 1.44 -0.54 0.06
N GLY A 55 1.78 -1.50 -0.80
CA GLY A 55 1.87 -2.90 -0.41
C GLY A 55 2.86 -3.14 0.73
N HIS A 56 4.02 -2.50 0.68
CA HIS A 56 5.07 -2.60 1.71
C HIS A 56 4.62 -1.99 3.04
N CYS A 57 4.01 -0.81 3.03
CA CYS A 57 3.48 -0.18 4.25
C CYS A 57 2.43 -1.06 4.93
N ILE A 58 1.46 -1.57 4.16
CA ILE A 58 0.41 -2.44 4.68
C ILE A 58 0.98 -3.77 5.18
N ALA A 59 1.93 -4.36 4.45
CA ALA A 59 2.54 -5.63 4.83
C ALA A 59 3.44 -5.49 6.08
N LYS A 60 4.07 -4.33 6.28
CA LYS A 60 4.89 -4.01 7.47
C LYS A 60 4.05 -3.62 8.71
N GLY A 61 2.73 -3.54 8.57
CA GLY A 61 1.79 -3.42 9.68
C GLY A 61 1.01 -2.12 9.75
N MET A 62 1.18 -1.19 8.80
CA MET A 62 0.36 0.03 8.76
C MET A 62 -1.10 -0.33 8.51
N LYS A 63 -2.03 0.31 9.24
CA LYS A 63 -3.46 0.01 9.09
C LYS A 63 -3.99 0.72 7.85
N THR A 64 -4.91 0.07 7.14
CA THR A 64 -5.50 0.66 5.93
C THR A 64 -6.23 1.98 6.16
N PRO A 65 -6.88 2.27 7.32
CA PRO A 65 -7.44 3.60 7.57
C PRO A 65 -6.38 4.70 7.66
N GLU A 66 -5.21 4.41 8.23
CA GLU A 66 -4.09 5.36 8.33
C GLU A 66 -3.51 5.65 6.94
N MET A 67 -3.36 4.61 6.11
CA MET A 67 -2.99 4.75 4.69
C MET A 67 -4.02 5.58 3.91
N MET A 68 -5.32 5.34 4.12
CA MET A 68 -6.36 6.14 3.47
C MET A 68 -6.30 7.60 3.93
N ALA A 69 -6.05 7.87 5.22
CA ALA A 69 -5.94 9.23 5.72
C ALA A 69 -4.79 10.01 5.05
N GLU A 70 -3.65 9.37 4.80
CA GLU A 70 -2.53 9.98 4.06
C GLU A 70 -2.92 10.38 2.64
N LEU A 71 -3.64 9.52 1.92
CA LEU A 71 -4.06 9.79 0.53
C LEU A 71 -5.11 10.92 0.42
N PHE A 72 -5.84 11.21 1.50
CA PHE A 72 -6.87 12.25 1.55
C PHE A 72 -6.39 13.55 2.19
N ALA A 73 -5.11 13.62 2.59
CA ALA A 73 -4.51 14.80 3.21
C ALA A 73 -4.36 16.00 2.25
#